data_AF-A0A2S8BFW0-F1
#
_entry.id   AF-A0A2S8BFW0-F1
#
_cell.length_a   1.000
_cell.length_b   1.000
_cell.length_c   1.000
_cell.angle_alpha   90.00
_cell.angle_beta   90.00
_cell.angle_gamma   90.00
#
_symmetry.space_group_name_H-M   'P 1'
#
loop_
_entity.id
_entity.type
_entity.pdbx_description
1 polymer ?
#
loop_
_entity_poly.entity_id
_entity_poly.type
_entity_poly.pdbx_seq_one_letter_code
_entity_poly.pdbx_strand_id
1 'polypeptide(L)'
;MNTTDVAVRVIPCLDVDAGRVVKGVNFENLRDAGDPVELAAAYDAEGADELTFLDVTASSSGRDTMLEVVAHTAEQVFIPLTVGGGVRSVDDVDVLLRAGADKVSVNTAAIARPELLGELARQFGSQCIVLSVAPARCRPGQRPPRRLGGHYPRRAARHRHRRGRMGGARRRTRGGGGSCSTRWTPTAPRPVSTCRCCARCVRRSTCR
;
A
#
# COMPACT_ATOMS: atom_id res chain seq x y z
N MET A 1 18.76 26.42 -15.11
CA MET A 1 18.08 26.71 -13.84
C MET A 1 17.61 25.39 -13.27
N ASN A 2 18.15 24.94 -12.14
CA ASN A 2 17.65 23.74 -11.47
C ASN A 2 16.27 24.08 -10.88
N THR A 3 15.23 23.76 -11.62
CA THR A 3 13.83 23.84 -11.19
C THR A 3 13.55 22.68 -10.23
N THR A 4 13.57 22.94 -8.93
CA THR A 4 12.72 22.23 -7.95
C THR A 4 12.81 22.99 -6.63
N ASP A 5 12.06 24.07 -6.53
CA ASP A 5 11.85 24.82 -5.28
C ASP A 5 10.60 24.27 -4.56
N VAL A 6 10.51 22.95 -4.47
CA VAL A 6 9.39 22.25 -3.84
C VAL A 6 9.95 21.16 -2.95
N ALA A 7 9.38 21.03 -1.75
CA ALA A 7 9.82 20.06 -0.76
C ALA A 7 9.64 18.61 -1.27
N VAL A 8 10.54 17.73 -0.83
CA VAL A 8 10.37 16.28 -1.02
C VAL A 8 9.24 15.80 -0.11
N ARG A 9 8.33 15.00 -0.65
CA ARG A 9 7.18 14.46 0.09
C ARG A 9 7.39 13.01 0.51
N VAL A 10 6.92 12.66 1.70
CA VAL A 10 6.88 11.31 2.26
C VAL A 10 5.41 10.85 2.28
N ILE A 11 5.11 9.80 1.49
CA ILE A 11 3.74 9.34 1.24
C ILE A 11 3.61 7.86 1.63
N PRO A 12 2.93 7.54 2.75
CA PRO A 12 2.56 6.17 3.08
C PRO A 12 1.54 5.62 2.07
N CYS A 13 1.80 4.40 1.57
CA CYS A 13 0.89 3.68 0.69
C CYS A 13 0.33 2.48 1.45
N LEU A 14 -0.99 2.43 1.61
CA LEU A 14 -1.70 1.39 2.32
C LEU A 14 -2.47 0.55 1.29
N ASP A 15 -2.08 -0.72 1.17
CA ASP A 15 -2.84 -1.68 0.38
C ASP A 15 -4.07 -2.09 1.19
N VAL A 16 -5.27 -1.89 0.65
CA VAL A 16 -6.55 -2.17 1.31
C VAL A 16 -7.23 -3.34 0.61
N ASP A 17 -7.54 -4.39 1.36
CA ASP A 17 -8.30 -5.56 0.91
C ASP A 17 -9.53 -5.71 1.79
N ALA A 18 -10.73 -5.62 1.20
CA ALA A 18 -12.00 -5.73 1.91
C ALA A 18 -12.09 -4.86 3.19
N GLY A 19 -11.66 -3.60 3.10
CA GLY A 19 -11.71 -2.63 4.20
C GLY A 19 -10.63 -2.79 5.27
N ARG A 20 -9.63 -3.67 5.05
CA ARG A 20 -8.52 -3.88 5.97
C ARG A 20 -7.20 -3.57 5.30
N VAL A 21 -6.27 -2.96 6.04
CA VAL A 21 -4.91 -2.75 5.53
C VAL A 21 -4.16 -4.06 5.55
N VAL A 22 -3.53 -4.39 4.44
CA VAL A 22 -2.79 -5.64 4.28
C VAL A 22 -1.33 -5.39 3.97
N LYS A 23 -0.46 -6.29 4.44
CA LYS A 23 0.96 -6.33 4.07
C LYS A 23 1.30 -7.73 3.58
N GLY A 24 1.87 -7.83 2.38
CA GLY A 24 2.30 -9.09 1.79
C GLY A 24 3.43 -8.89 0.79
N VAL A 25 3.95 -9.99 0.24
CA VAL A 25 4.92 -9.95 -0.86
C VAL A 25 4.17 -10.25 -2.14
N ASN A 26 4.22 -9.34 -3.12
CA ASN A 26 3.54 -9.50 -4.42
C ASN A 26 2.03 -9.83 -4.31
N PHE A 27 1.33 -9.22 -3.35
CA PHE A 27 -0.10 -9.50 -3.07
C PHE A 27 -0.42 -10.96 -2.66
N GLU A 28 0.61 -11.73 -2.25
CA GLU A 28 0.47 -13.06 -1.68
C GLU A 28 0.80 -13.04 -0.17
N ASN A 29 0.15 -13.95 0.58
CA ASN A 29 0.28 -14.05 2.04
C ASN A 29 -0.01 -12.73 2.77
N LEU A 30 -1.08 -12.05 2.35
CA LEU A 30 -1.57 -10.81 2.95
C LEU A 30 -1.81 -11.01 4.45
N ARG A 31 -1.10 -10.24 5.26
CA ARG A 31 -1.29 -10.16 6.71
C ARG A 31 -2.05 -8.89 7.01
N ASP A 32 -3.07 -9.01 7.85
CA ASP A 32 -3.78 -7.87 8.39
C ASP A 32 -2.81 -6.98 9.17
N ALA A 33 -2.78 -5.70 8.79
CA ALA A 33 -1.96 -4.66 9.38
C ALA A 33 -2.78 -3.67 10.22
N GLY A 34 -4.12 -3.72 10.16
CA GLY A 34 -5.01 -2.87 10.94
C GLY A 34 -6.13 -2.23 10.14
N ASP A 35 -6.81 -1.31 10.81
CA ASP A 35 -7.86 -0.47 10.24
C ASP A 35 -7.25 0.65 9.37
N PRO A 36 -7.76 0.91 8.14
CA PRO A 36 -7.23 1.95 7.28
C PRO A 36 -7.36 3.37 7.84
N VAL A 37 -8.46 3.66 8.54
CA VAL A 37 -8.77 5.00 9.07
C VAL A 37 -7.87 5.29 10.26
N GLU A 38 -7.74 4.34 11.19
CA GLU A 38 -6.83 4.47 12.34
C GLU A 38 -5.37 4.68 11.89
N LEU A 39 -4.92 3.90 10.90
CA LEU A 39 -3.56 4.01 10.36
C LEU A 39 -3.35 5.32 9.58
N ALA A 40 -4.37 5.79 8.85
CA ALA A 40 -4.32 7.08 8.17
C ALA A 40 -4.16 8.23 9.16
N ALA A 41 -4.96 8.26 10.23
CA ALA A 41 -4.87 9.25 11.29
C ALA A 41 -3.51 9.21 12.01
N ALA A 42 -2.97 8.00 12.24
CA ALA A 42 -1.64 7.86 12.83
C ALA A 42 -0.54 8.45 11.92
N TYR A 43 -0.60 8.17 10.62
CA TYR A 43 0.38 8.73 9.67
C TYR A 43 0.26 10.24 9.49
N ASP A 44 -0.96 10.79 9.52
CA ASP A 44 -1.19 12.24 9.55
C ASP A 44 -0.51 12.87 10.76
N ALA A 45 -0.74 12.31 11.96
CA ALA A 45 -0.12 12.77 13.20
C ALA A 45 1.43 12.62 13.21
N GLU A 46 1.98 11.66 12.46
CA GLU A 46 3.43 11.49 12.28
C GLU A 46 4.04 12.46 11.25
N GLY A 47 3.22 13.26 10.56
CA GLY A 47 3.67 14.26 9.59
C GLY A 47 3.85 13.72 8.17
N ALA A 48 3.05 12.74 7.76
CA ALA A 48 2.97 12.37 6.34
C ALA A 48 2.47 13.55 5.50
N ASP A 49 3.02 13.71 4.29
CA ASP A 49 2.64 14.85 3.42
C ASP A 49 1.38 14.56 2.58
N GLU A 50 1.03 13.28 2.42
CA GLU A 50 -0.10 12.76 1.66
C GLU A 50 -0.25 11.27 1.97
N LEU A 51 -1.44 10.71 1.77
CA LEU A 51 -1.72 9.28 1.87
C LEU A 51 -2.10 8.70 0.51
N THR A 52 -1.80 7.41 0.32
CA THR A 52 -2.31 6.64 -0.82
C THR A 52 -2.99 5.37 -0.35
N PHE A 53 -4.24 5.19 -0.71
CA PHE A 53 -4.93 3.90 -0.61
C PHE A 53 -4.91 3.20 -1.96
N LEU A 54 -4.47 1.95 -1.97
CA LEU A 54 -4.57 1.07 -3.12
C LEU A 54 -5.54 -0.06 -2.81
N ASP A 55 -6.74 -0.01 -3.39
CA ASP A 55 -7.69 -1.11 -3.32
C ASP A 55 -7.17 -2.29 -4.14
N VAL A 56 -6.78 -3.35 -3.43
CA VAL A 56 -6.32 -4.61 -4.00
C VAL A 56 -7.41 -5.67 -4.03
N THR A 57 -8.62 -5.32 -3.60
CA THR A 57 -9.78 -6.20 -3.62
C THR A 57 -10.07 -6.61 -5.07
N ALA A 58 -9.92 -7.89 -5.36
CA ALA A 58 -9.88 -8.42 -6.73
C ALA A 58 -11.24 -8.41 -7.48
N SER A 59 -12.28 -7.75 -6.95
CA SER A 59 -13.63 -7.76 -7.53
C SER A 59 -14.31 -6.40 -7.45
N SER A 60 -15.17 -6.12 -8.44
CA SER A 60 -16.03 -4.92 -8.48
C SER A 60 -16.96 -4.79 -7.28
N SER A 61 -17.18 -5.87 -6.53
CA SER A 61 -17.99 -5.89 -5.30
C SER A 61 -17.32 -5.25 -4.09
N GLY A 62 -16.01 -4.98 -4.12
CA GLY A 62 -15.29 -4.30 -3.03
C GLY A 62 -15.43 -2.76 -3.04
N ARG A 63 -16.13 -2.21 -4.04
CA ARG A 63 -16.16 -0.76 -4.26
C ARG A 63 -16.86 0.00 -3.14
N ASP A 64 -18.00 -0.50 -2.66
CA ASP A 64 -18.77 0.19 -1.63
C ASP A 64 -17.96 0.27 -0.32
N THR A 65 -17.26 -0.82 0.03
CA THR A 65 -16.35 -0.83 1.18
C THR A 65 -15.23 0.19 1.03
N MET A 66 -14.67 0.33 -0.18
CA MET A 66 -13.63 1.33 -0.40
C MET A 66 -14.18 2.76 -0.28
N LEU A 67 -15.38 3.02 -0.78
CA LEU A 67 -16.03 4.33 -0.66
C LEU A 67 -16.30 4.69 0.80
N GLU A 68 -16.76 3.73 1.61
CA GLU A 68 -16.92 3.93 3.06
C GLU A 68 -15.58 4.26 3.73
N VAL A 69 -14.53 3.49 3.45
CA VAL A 69 -13.19 3.75 4.00
C VAL A 69 -12.67 5.15 3.64
N VAL A 70 -12.87 5.57 2.39
CA VAL A 70 -12.48 6.92 1.92
C VAL A 70 -13.26 7.98 2.67
N ALA A 71 -14.58 7.85 2.77
CA ALA A 71 -15.43 8.82 3.47
C ALA A 71 -15.04 8.99 4.94
N HIS A 72 -14.89 7.88 5.67
CA HIS A 72 -14.50 7.93 7.09
C HIS A 72 -13.08 8.47 7.29
N THR A 73 -12.18 8.26 6.33
CA THR A 73 -10.82 8.82 6.36
C THR A 73 -10.84 10.33 6.13
N ALA A 74 -11.60 10.79 5.14
CA ALA A 74 -11.71 12.22 4.80
C ALA A 74 -12.34 13.06 5.93
N GLU A 75 -13.13 12.46 6.81
CA GLU A 75 -13.67 13.12 8.01
C GLU A 75 -12.61 13.37 9.10
N GLN A 76 -11.49 12.66 9.07
CA GLN A 76 -10.51 12.63 10.16
C GLN A 76 -9.11 13.10 9.76
N VAL A 77 -8.77 13.00 8.48
CA VAL A 77 -7.43 13.24 7.95
C VAL A 77 -7.45 14.39 6.96
N PHE A 78 -6.57 15.37 7.16
CA PHE A 78 -6.58 16.62 6.37
C PHE A 78 -5.41 16.76 5.40
N ILE A 79 -4.46 15.82 5.43
CA ILE A 79 -3.45 15.69 4.39
C ILE A 79 -4.09 15.08 3.13
N PRO A 80 -3.58 15.40 1.92
CA PRO A 80 -4.16 14.92 0.68
C PRO A 80 -4.32 13.39 0.65
N LEU A 81 -5.45 12.91 0.15
CA LEU A 81 -5.76 11.49 0.01
C LEU A 81 -5.84 11.09 -1.48
N THR A 82 -4.88 10.27 -1.91
CA THR A 82 -4.93 9.60 -3.22
C THR A 82 -5.56 8.22 -3.09
N VAL A 83 -6.54 7.88 -3.94
CA VAL A 83 -7.18 6.56 -3.96
C VAL A 83 -7.01 5.90 -5.32
N GLY A 84 -6.61 4.63 -5.36
CA GLY A 84 -6.48 3.85 -6.58
C GLY A 84 -6.96 2.43 -6.40
N GLY A 85 -6.99 1.68 -7.50
CA GLY A 85 -7.45 0.29 -7.53
C GLY A 85 -8.76 0.14 -8.28
N GLY A 86 -8.76 -0.65 -9.37
CA GLY A 86 -9.99 -0.96 -10.11
C GLY A 86 -10.66 0.18 -10.88
N VAL A 87 -10.10 1.39 -10.92
CA VAL A 87 -10.64 2.57 -11.63
C VAL A 87 -10.54 2.39 -13.15
N ARG A 88 -11.68 2.44 -13.84
CA ARG A 88 -11.83 2.12 -15.27
C ARG A 88 -12.60 3.18 -16.08
N SER A 89 -13.32 4.07 -15.43
CA SER A 89 -14.18 5.04 -16.08
C SER A 89 -14.12 6.43 -15.43
N VAL A 90 -14.72 7.41 -16.11
CA VAL A 90 -14.97 8.75 -15.56
C VAL A 90 -15.84 8.68 -14.30
N ASP A 91 -16.91 7.90 -14.34
CA ASP A 91 -17.84 7.75 -13.21
C ASP A 91 -17.10 7.19 -11.99
N ASP A 92 -16.16 6.27 -12.19
CA ASP A 92 -15.36 5.72 -11.10
C ASP A 92 -14.55 6.79 -10.37
N VAL A 93 -14.03 7.76 -11.11
CA VAL A 93 -13.30 8.91 -10.55
C VAL A 93 -14.27 9.84 -9.83
N ASP A 94 -15.42 10.16 -10.43
CA ASP A 94 -16.43 11.04 -9.83
C ASP A 94 -16.89 10.53 -8.46
N VAL A 95 -17.21 9.23 -8.35
CA VAL A 95 -17.68 8.67 -7.07
C VAL A 95 -16.58 8.69 -6.00
N LEU A 96 -15.32 8.40 -6.36
CA LEU A 96 -14.20 8.43 -5.41
C LEU A 96 -13.88 9.86 -4.93
N LEU A 97 -13.89 10.85 -5.83
CA LEU A 97 -13.69 12.25 -5.46
C LEU A 97 -14.83 12.75 -4.55
N ARG A 98 -16.09 12.40 -4.88
CA ARG A 98 -17.25 12.75 -4.04
C ARG A 98 -17.24 12.07 -2.67
N ALA A 99 -16.62 10.90 -2.56
CA ALA A 99 -16.44 10.22 -1.27
C ALA A 99 -15.39 10.90 -0.38
N GLY A 100 -14.56 11.80 -0.92
CA GLY A 100 -13.55 12.54 -0.15
C GLY A 100 -12.10 12.29 -0.59
N ALA A 101 -11.85 11.59 -1.70
CA ALA A 101 -10.52 11.55 -2.27
C ALA A 101 -10.16 12.89 -2.91
N ASP A 102 -8.92 13.35 -2.74
CA ASP A 102 -8.40 14.53 -3.45
C ASP A 102 -7.90 14.17 -4.85
N LYS A 103 -7.39 12.94 -5.00
CA LYS A 103 -6.83 12.44 -6.26
C LYS A 103 -7.19 10.99 -6.48
N VAL A 104 -7.27 10.61 -7.74
CA VAL A 104 -7.56 9.23 -8.16
C VAL A 104 -6.45 8.67 -9.03
N SER A 105 -6.00 7.47 -8.67
CA SER A 105 -4.94 6.75 -9.35
C SER A 105 -5.48 5.71 -10.32
N VAL A 106 -5.07 5.83 -11.58
CA VAL A 106 -5.39 4.91 -12.67
C VAL A 106 -4.14 4.17 -13.15
N ASN A 107 -4.29 2.93 -13.59
CA ASN A 107 -3.20 2.11 -14.11
C ASN A 107 -3.67 1.29 -15.32
N THR A 108 -4.21 0.09 -15.09
CA THR A 108 -4.51 -0.87 -16.18
C THR A 108 -5.49 -0.31 -17.22
N ALA A 109 -6.48 0.47 -16.80
CA ALA A 109 -7.41 1.13 -17.71
C ALA A 109 -6.73 2.18 -18.61
N ALA A 110 -5.82 2.97 -18.06
CA ALA A 110 -5.05 3.96 -18.81
C ALA A 110 -4.03 3.31 -19.78
N ILE A 111 -3.50 2.14 -19.44
CA ILE A 111 -2.65 1.36 -20.36
C ILE A 111 -3.49 0.77 -21.50
N ALA A 112 -4.68 0.26 -21.19
CA ALA A 112 -5.57 -0.33 -22.20
C ALA A 112 -6.18 0.73 -23.13
N ARG A 113 -6.44 1.94 -22.63
CA ARG A 113 -7.03 3.07 -23.36
C ARG A 113 -6.41 4.40 -22.89
N PRO A 114 -5.28 4.81 -23.47
CA PRO A 114 -4.57 6.05 -23.08
C PRO A 114 -5.42 7.32 -23.17
N GLU A 115 -6.42 7.35 -24.06
CA GLU A 115 -7.35 8.46 -24.24
C GLU A 115 -8.16 8.77 -22.98
N LEU A 116 -8.35 7.77 -22.10
CA LEU A 116 -9.02 7.93 -20.81
C LEU A 116 -8.35 9.04 -19.97
N LEU A 117 -7.02 9.14 -19.96
CA LEU A 117 -6.32 10.16 -19.19
C LEU A 117 -6.71 11.58 -19.64
N GLY A 118 -6.88 11.79 -20.96
CA GLY A 118 -7.31 13.06 -21.52
C GLY A 118 -8.77 13.38 -21.24
N GLU A 119 -9.64 12.37 -21.11
CA GLU A 119 -11.03 12.55 -20.65
C GLU A 119 -11.06 12.96 -19.17
N LEU A 120 -10.36 12.21 -18.31
CA LEU A 120 -10.31 12.48 -16.87
C LEU A 120 -9.73 13.86 -16.58
N ALA A 121 -8.60 14.21 -17.20
CA ALA A 121 -7.96 15.51 -16.98
C ALA A 121 -8.82 16.69 -17.47
N ARG A 122 -9.60 16.53 -18.55
CA ARG A 122 -10.52 17.57 -19.02
C ARG A 122 -11.69 17.79 -18.07
N GLN A 123 -12.17 16.72 -17.43
CA GLN A 123 -13.36 16.80 -16.57
C GLN A 123 -13.02 17.24 -15.14
N PHE A 124 -11.94 16.72 -14.55
CA PHE A 124 -11.62 16.95 -13.14
C PHE A 124 -10.36 17.81 -12.93
N GLY A 125 -9.59 18.06 -13.98
CA GLY A 125 -8.29 18.73 -13.93
C GLY A 125 -7.13 17.75 -13.71
N SER A 126 -5.96 18.06 -14.27
CA SER A 126 -4.80 17.16 -14.23
C SER A 126 -4.20 16.97 -12.83
N GLN A 127 -4.43 17.89 -11.91
CA GLN A 127 -3.90 17.84 -10.54
C GLN A 127 -4.45 16.67 -9.70
N CYS A 128 -5.66 16.18 -10.04
CA CYS A 128 -6.33 15.11 -9.31
C CYS A 128 -6.21 13.73 -9.98
N ILE A 129 -5.52 13.64 -11.13
CA ILE A 129 -5.36 12.38 -11.87
C ILE A 129 -3.92 11.88 -11.74
N VAL A 130 -3.75 10.74 -11.07
CA VAL A 130 -2.45 10.09 -10.87
C VAL A 130 -2.34 8.87 -11.79
N LEU A 131 -1.28 8.81 -12.59
CA LEU A 131 -0.96 7.59 -13.36
C LEU A 131 0.01 6.72 -12.55
N SER A 132 -0.45 5.56 -12.11
CA SER A 132 0.41 4.56 -11.48
C SER A 132 1.02 3.65 -12.55
N VAL A 133 2.36 3.55 -12.56
CA VAL A 133 3.12 2.72 -13.51
C VAL A 133 3.93 1.69 -12.73
N ALA A 134 3.77 0.41 -13.08
CA ALA A 134 4.53 -0.70 -12.50
C ALA A 134 5.54 -1.25 -13.53
N PRO A 135 6.74 -0.66 -13.63
CA PRO A 135 7.73 -1.10 -14.61
C PRO A 135 8.39 -2.42 -14.18
N ALA A 136 8.67 -3.28 -15.16
CA ALA A 136 9.48 -4.50 -14.96
C ALA A 136 10.79 -4.38 -15.74
N ARG A 137 11.92 -4.73 -15.11
CA ARG A 137 13.20 -4.81 -15.81
C ARG A 137 13.16 -5.95 -16.82
N CYS A 138 13.32 -5.60 -18.10
CA CYS A 138 13.47 -6.55 -19.19
C CYS A 138 14.95 -6.64 -19.58
N ARG A 139 15.47 -7.84 -19.78
CA ARG A 139 16.80 -8.01 -20.38
C ARG A 139 16.74 -7.65 -21.87
N PRO A 140 17.82 -7.12 -22.47
CA PRO A 140 17.88 -6.91 -23.91
C PRO A 140 17.50 -8.20 -24.64
N GLY A 141 16.57 -8.11 -25.60
CA GLY A 141 16.06 -9.26 -26.36
C GLY A 141 14.94 -10.06 -25.71
N GLN A 142 14.54 -9.78 -24.46
CA GLN A 142 13.33 -10.37 -23.86
C GLN A 142 12.12 -9.47 -24.11
N ARG A 143 11.04 -10.06 -24.63
CA ARG A 143 9.75 -9.36 -24.69
C ARG A 143 9.20 -9.18 -23.27
N PRO A 144 8.68 -8.00 -22.92
CA PRO A 144 8.03 -7.80 -21.63
C PRO A 144 6.86 -8.78 -21.48
N PRO A 145 6.61 -9.32 -20.28
CA PRO A 145 5.44 -10.16 -20.04
C PRO A 145 4.17 -9.37 -20.40
N ARG A 146 3.27 -9.98 -21.19
CA ARG A 146 2.04 -9.33 -21.69
C ARG A 146 1.02 -8.92 -20.61
N ARG A 147 1.21 -9.35 -19.35
CA ARG A 147 0.36 -8.92 -18.23
C ARG A 147 0.93 -7.64 -17.60
N LEU A 148 0.47 -6.51 -18.10
CA LEU A 148 0.61 -5.19 -17.47
C LEU A 148 -0.63 -4.97 -16.59
N GLY A 149 -0.43 -4.90 -15.28
CA GLY A 149 -1.49 -4.81 -14.29
C GLY A 149 -1.33 -5.92 -13.26
N GLY A 150 -1.28 -5.54 -11.98
CA GLY A 150 -0.88 -6.36 -10.83
C GLY A 150 -1.70 -7.62 -10.51
N HIS A 151 -2.44 -8.19 -11.46
CA HIS A 151 -2.96 -9.54 -11.35
C HIS A 151 -1.85 -10.56 -11.62
N TYR A 152 -1.01 -10.77 -10.61
CA TYR A 152 -0.23 -11.99 -10.48
C TYR A 152 -1.22 -13.17 -10.38
N PRO A 153 -1.07 -14.23 -11.20
CA PRO A 153 -1.98 -15.36 -11.15
C PRO A 153 -1.81 -16.05 -9.79
N ARG A 154 -2.89 -16.06 -8.98
CA ARG A 154 -2.99 -16.86 -7.76
C ARG A 154 -2.64 -18.31 -8.11
N ARG A 155 -1.43 -18.78 -7.76
CA ARG A 155 -1.22 -20.22 -7.65
C ARG A 155 -2.05 -20.64 -6.44
N ALA A 156 -3.21 -21.23 -6.69
CA ALA A 156 -4.05 -21.83 -5.67
C ALA A 156 -3.21 -22.85 -4.88
N ALA A 157 -2.66 -22.41 -3.75
CA ALA A 157 -2.08 -23.30 -2.76
C ALA A 157 -3.25 -24.09 -2.17
N ARG A 158 -3.48 -25.29 -2.73
CA ARG A 158 -4.38 -26.28 -2.16
C ARG A 158 -3.89 -26.58 -0.75
N HIS A 159 -4.49 -25.96 0.26
CA HIS A 159 -4.30 -26.33 1.65
C HIS A 159 -4.86 -27.74 1.85
N ARG A 160 -4.00 -28.75 1.70
CA ARG A 160 -4.27 -30.07 2.27
C ARG A 160 -4.12 -29.93 3.79
N HIS A 161 -5.25 -29.87 4.49
CA HIS A 161 -5.30 -30.14 5.92
C HIS A 161 -4.70 -31.53 6.18
N ARG A 162 -3.46 -31.58 6.70
CA ARG A 162 -2.99 -32.76 7.43
C ARG A 162 -3.33 -32.55 8.90
N ARG A 163 -4.40 -33.22 9.33
CA ARG A 163 -4.76 -33.43 10.73
C ARG A 163 -3.53 -33.94 11.50
N GLY A 164 -3.34 -33.38 12.69
CA GLY A 164 -2.17 -33.61 13.53
C GLY A 164 -2.02 -35.06 14.00
N ARG A 165 -0.77 -35.42 14.27
CA ARG A 165 -0.42 -36.46 15.23
C ARG A 165 0.47 -35.81 16.28
N MET A 166 -0.02 -35.80 17.51
CA MET A 166 0.78 -35.55 18.71
C MET A 166 1.86 -36.61 18.82
N GLY A 167 3.10 -36.18 19.05
CA GLY A 167 4.22 -37.01 19.41
C GLY A 167 5.19 -36.18 20.24
N GLY A 168 5.12 -36.35 21.57
CA GLY A 168 5.97 -35.66 22.51
C GLY A 168 7.43 -36.10 22.40
N ALA A 169 8.36 -35.18 22.64
CA ALA A 169 9.72 -35.53 23.02
C ALA A 169 10.32 -34.42 23.89
N ARG A 170 11.04 -34.90 24.91
CA ARG A 170 11.53 -34.20 26.10
C ARG A 170 12.62 -33.15 25.83
N ARG A 171 12.64 -32.16 26.73
CA ARG A 171 13.73 -31.24 27.12
C ARG A 171 15.16 -31.60 26.66
N ARG A 172 15.88 -30.57 26.18
CA ARG A 172 17.23 -30.24 26.65
C ARG A 172 17.40 -28.72 26.75
N THR A 173 17.74 -28.26 27.95
CA THR A 173 18.15 -26.89 28.28
C THR A 173 19.66 -26.73 28.12
N ARG A 174 20.08 -25.64 27.49
CA ARG A 174 21.36 -24.89 27.56
C ARG A 174 21.19 -23.77 26.53
N GLY A 175 21.33 -22.47 26.77
CA GLY A 175 21.93 -21.69 27.84
C GLY A 175 22.55 -20.46 27.15
N GLY A 176 22.24 -19.25 27.64
CA GLY A 176 22.85 -17.96 27.22
C GLY A 176 22.15 -17.28 26.05
N GLY A 177 21.83 -15.99 26.06
CA GLY A 177 22.10 -14.92 27.04
C GLY A 177 21.63 -13.59 26.46
N GLY A 178 21.45 -12.58 27.32
CA GLY A 178 21.38 -11.17 26.93
C GLY A 178 19.98 -10.56 26.83
N SER A 179 19.40 -10.20 27.97
CA SER A 179 18.40 -9.13 28.03
C SER A 179 19.09 -7.79 27.79
N CYS A 180 18.78 -7.11 26.68
CA CYS A 180 19.12 -5.69 26.53
C CYS A 180 17.86 -4.87 26.77
N SER A 181 17.66 -4.49 28.02
CA SER A 181 16.77 -3.42 28.43
C SER A 181 17.44 -2.08 28.11
N THR A 182 16.85 -1.26 27.25
CA THR A 182 17.16 0.18 27.22
C THR A 182 15.88 0.98 27.22
N ARG A 183 15.57 1.40 28.45
CA ARG A 183 14.76 2.52 28.90
C ARG A 183 14.82 3.71 27.92
N TRP A 184 13.65 4.17 27.48
CA TRP A 184 13.48 5.38 26.68
C TRP A 184 13.58 6.59 27.61
N THR A 185 14.49 7.53 27.34
CA THR A 185 14.56 8.82 28.01
C THR A 185 14.57 9.93 26.95
N PRO A 186 13.70 10.95 27.06
CA PRO A 186 13.56 11.97 26.03
C PRO A 186 14.47 13.15 26.33
N THR A 187 15.61 13.26 25.64
CA THR A 187 16.34 14.53 25.54
C THR A 187 17.16 14.64 24.25
N ALA A 188 16.79 15.66 23.46
CA ALA A 188 17.57 16.42 22.48
C ALA A 188 17.82 15.87 21.05
N PRO A 189 17.80 16.74 20.01
CA PRO A 189 17.59 16.37 18.62
C PRO A 189 18.92 16.07 17.90
N ARG A 190 18.92 15.09 17.00
CA ARG A 190 20.03 14.83 16.07
C ARG A 190 19.51 14.57 14.64
N PRO A 191 20.30 14.98 13.63
CA PRO A 191 19.83 15.18 12.26
C PRO A 191 19.50 13.88 11.55
N VAL A 192 18.62 14.00 10.56
CA VAL A 192 18.03 12.96 9.72
C VAL A 192 19.12 12.17 8.98
N SER A 193 19.68 11.18 9.65
CA SER A 193 20.51 10.15 9.02
C SER A 193 19.63 8.94 8.80
N THR A 194 19.25 8.75 7.53
CA THR A 194 18.78 7.50 6.91
C THR A 194 18.52 6.37 7.90
N CYS A 195 17.25 6.14 8.21
CA CYS A 195 16.78 5.03 9.03
C CYS A 195 17.21 3.69 8.40
N ARG A 196 18.41 3.24 8.76
CA ARG A 196 19.02 1.95 8.36
C ARG A 196 18.24 0.74 8.88
N CYS A 197 17.23 0.97 9.73
CA CYS A 197 16.39 -0.06 10.29
C CYS A 197 15.42 -0.65 9.25
N CYS A 198 14.88 0.17 8.33
CA CYS A 198 13.86 -0.28 7.39
C CYS A 198 14.40 -1.30 6.36
N ALA A 199 15.62 -1.11 5.87
CA ALA A 199 16.22 -2.00 4.87
C ALA A 199 16.69 -3.36 5.43
N ARG A 200 16.92 -3.48 6.75
CA ARG A 200 17.39 -4.72 7.39
C ARG A 200 16.25 -5.57 7.94
N CYS A 201 15.13 -4.95 8.31
CA CYS A 201 13.96 -5.66 8.85
C CYS A 201 13.27 -6.54 7.79
N VAL A 202 13.27 -6.12 6.51
CA VAL A 202 12.64 -6.86 5.41
C VAL A 202 13.35 -8.20 5.08
N ARG A 203 14.58 -8.44 5.58
CA ARG A 203 15.37 -9.66 5.24
C ARG A 203 15.43 -10.74 6.31
N ARG A 204 14.82 -10.59 7.49
CA ARG A 204 14.81 -11.65 8.51
C ARG A 204 13.40 -12.10 8.84
N SER A 205 13.08 -13.31 8.40
CA SER A 205 11.84 -14.06 8.62
C SER A 205 11.66 -14.56 10.07
N THR A 206 12.02 -13.74 11.06
CA THR A 206 11.86 -14.08 12.47
C THR A 206 11.52 -12.82 13.27
N CYS A 207 10.24 -12.47 13.29
CA CYS A 207 9.61 -11.87 14.47
C CYS A 207 8.53 -12.87 14.91
N ARG A 208 8.69 -13.38 16.14
CA ARG A 208 7.63 -14.04 16.89
C ARG A 208 6.81 -12.98 17.60
#